data_AF-A0A2R7T379-F1
#
_entry.id   AF-A0A2R7T379-F1
#
_cell.length_a   1.000
_cell.length_b   1.000
_cell.length_c   1.000
_cell.angle_alpha   90.00
_cell.angle_beta   90.00
_cell.angle_gamma   90.00
#
_symmetry.space_group_name_H-M   'P 1'
#
loop_
_entity.id
_entity.type
_entity.pdbx_description
1 polymer ?
#
loop_
_entity_poly.entity_id
_entity_poly.type
_entity_poly.pdbx_seq_one_letter_code
_entity_poly.pdbx_strand_id
1 'polypeptide(L)'
;QYCASGLRAPAEGLALLRQARTELAALPATPERDLLAASAALAVAQRTALPAGERCAGAREAARLAGRATTPEAPQATRDAARATQNAARQEANGLAGCPGV
;
A
#
# COMPACT_ATOMS: atom_id res chain seq x y z
N GLN A 1 1.79 20.60 12.66
CA GLN A 1 2.11 19.52 13.61
C GLN A 1 2.82 18.43 12.83
N TYR A 2 4.13 18.29 13.01
CA TYR A 2 4.90 17.22 12.36
C TYR A 2 4.77 15.98 13.24
N CYS A 3 4.10 14.94 12.74
CA CYS A 3 4.26 13.61 13.32
C CYS A 3 5.73 13.23 13.13
N ALA A 4 6.52 13.23 14.21
CA ALA A 4 7.91 12.82 14.18
C ALA A 4 8.00 11.37 13.69
N SER A 5 8.27 11.18 12.40
CA SER A 5 8.41 9.87 11.76
C SER A 5 9.80 9.25 12.01
N GLY A 6 10.69 9.95 12.71
CA GLY A 6 11.97 9.40 13.10
C GLY A 6 11.89 8.80 14.49
N LEU A 7 11.63 7.49 14.61
CA LEU A 7 11.96 6.74 15.83
C LEU A 7 11.96 5.19 15.64
N ARG A 8 12.04 4.69 14.40
CA ARG A 8 12.21 3.25 14.14
C ARG A 8 13.21 3.03 13.02
N ALA A 9 14.12 2.08 13.19
CA ALA A 9 15.04 1.71 12.13
C ALA A 9 14.23 1.31 10.88
N PRO A 10 14.70 1.56 9.65
CA PRO A 10 13.97 1.21 8.44
C PRO A 10 13.46 -0.25 8.44
N ALA A 11 14.24 -1.18 9.00
CA ALA A 11 13.85 -2.58 9.16
C ALA A 11 12.65 -2.79 10.11
N GLU A 12 12.63 -2.12 11.25
CA GLU A 12 11.52 -2.17 12.22
C GLU A 12 10.22 -1.65 11.59
N GLY A 13 10.30 -0.54 10.85
CA GLY A 13 9.15 0.01 10.13
C GLY A 13 8.55 -0.96 9.11
N LEU A 14 9.38 -1.78 8.45
CA LEU A 14 8.89 -2.79 7.50
C LEU A 14 8.23 -3.97 8.20
N ALA A 15 8.81 -4.46 9.30
CA ALA A 15 8.22 -5.52 10.11
C ALA A 15 6.83 -5.11 10.61
N LEU A 16 6.67 -3.87 11.05
CA LEU A 16 5.39 -3.32 11.49
C LEU A 16 4.38 -3.17 10.36
N LEU A 17 4.79 -2.74 9.17
CA LEU A 17 3.91 -2.70 8.00
C LEU A 17 3.41 -4.09 7.63
N ARG A 18 4.27 -5.11 7.71
CA ARG A 18 3.90 -6.52 7.47
C ARG A 18 2.94 -7.01 8.56
N GLN A 19 3.23 -6.76 9.83
CA GLN A 19 2.37 -7.13 10.95
C GLN A 19 0.99 -6.46 10.84
N ALA A 20 0.94 -5.14 10.61
CA ALA A 20 -0.30 -4.40 10.45
C ALA A 20 -1.16 -4.98 9.32
N ARG A 21 -0.56 -5.40 8.20
CA ARG A 21 -1.29 -6.06 7.12
C ARG A 21 -1.83 -7.44 7.52
N THR A 22 -1.08 -8.23 8.28
CA THR A 22 -1.54 -9.51 8.82
C THR A 22 -2.72 -9.31 9.76
N GLU A 23 -2.64 -8.33 10.67
CA GLU A 23 -3.72 -8.02 11.61
C GLU A 23 -4.97 -7.51 10.87
N LEU A 24 -4.81 -6.64 9.86
CA LEU A 24 -5.91 -6.20 9.01
C LEU A 24 -6.57 -7.36 8.27
N ALA A 25 -5.79 -8.35 7.80
CA ALA A 25 -6.35 -9.51 7.10
C ALA A 25 -7.27 -10.37 7.98
N ALA A 26 -7.14 -10.31 9.31
CA ALA A 26 -8.03 -10.98 10.25
C ALA A 26 -9.38 -10.25 10.46
N LEU A 27 -9.50 -8.99 10.02
CA LEU A 27 -10.73 -8.22 10.14
C LEU A 27 -11.70 -8.49 8.96
N PRO A 28 -13.02 -8.30 9.15
CA PRO A 28 -13.99 -8.38 8.07
C PRO A 28 -13.64 -7.49 6.87
N ALA A 29 -13.95 -7.94 5.66
CA ALA A 29 -13.65 -7.19 4.45
C ALA A 29 -14.50 -5.93 4.32
N THR A 30 -13.85 -4.77 4.40
CA THR A 30 -14.46 -3.46 4.11
C THR A 30 -13.56 -2.65 3.17
N PRO A 31 -14.12 -1.70 2.40
CA PRO A 31 -13.34 -0.79 1.57
C PRO A 31 -12.27 -0.02 2.35
N GLU A 32 -12.55 0.40 3.58
CA GLU A 32 -11.61 1.13 4.44
C GLU A 32 -10.44 0.25 4.88
N ARG A 33 -10.72 -1.01 5.23
CA ARG A 33 -9.69 -1.99 5.57
C ARG A 33 -8.79 -2.24 4.36
N ASP A 34 -9.39 -2.40 3.19
CA ASP A 34 -8.65 -2.65 1.95
C ASP A 34 -7.82 -1.43 1.53
N LEU A 35 -8.35 -0.21 1.72
CA LEU A 35 -7.60 1.03 1.53
C LEU A 35 -6.40 1.12 2.50
N LEU A 36 -6.60 0.83 3.78
CA LEU A 36 -5.53 0.87 4.77
C LEU A 36 -4.43 -0.17 4.49
N ALA A 37 -4.84 -1.39 4.11
CA ALA A 37 -3.92 -2.43 3.69
C ALA A 37 -3.18 -2.05 2.38
N ALA A 38 -3.85 -1.37 1.46
CA ALA A 38 -3.24 -0.84 0.24
C ALA A 38 -2.19 0.24 0.55
N SER A 39 -2.48 1.16 1.47
CA SER A 39 -1.52 2.18 1.91
C SER A 39 -0.28 1.55 2.56
N ALA A 40 -0.46 0.51 3.38
CA ALA A 40 0.66 -0.22 3.97
C ALA A 40 1.52 -0.94 2.90
N ALA A 41 0.89 -1.54 1.88
CA ALA A 41 1.61 -2.15 0.76
C ALA A 41 2.35 -1.11 -0.10
N LEU A 42 1.74 0.06 -0.34
CA LEU A 42 2.37 1.17 -1.05
C LEU A 42 3.59 1.71 -0.30
N ALA A 43 3.51 1.80 1.04
CA ALA A 43 4.63 2.18 1.88
C ALA A 43 5.81 1.19 1.79
N VAL A 44 5.57 -0.09 1.46
CA VAL A 44 6.63 -1.04 1.11
C VAL A 44 7.20 -0.75 -0.27
N ALA A 45 6.35 -0.48 -1.26
CA ALA A 45 6.77 -0.17 -2.63
C ALA A 45 7.71 1.04 -2.73
N GLN A 46 7.44 2.08 -1.92
CA GLN A 46 8.19 3.34 -1.92
C GLN A 46 9.53 3.27 -1.19
N ARG A 47 9.85 2.17 -0.49
CA ARG A 47 11.12 2.02 0.23
C ARG A 47 12.24 1.63 -0.72
N THR A 48 13.00 2.63 -1.17
CA THR A 48 14.14 2.47 -2.08
C THR A 48 15.27 1.58 -1.55
N ALA A 49 15.37 1.40 -0.23
CA ALA A 49 16.30 0.46 0.40
C ALA A 49 15.95 -1.02 0.17
N LEU A 50 14.75 -1.34 -0.32
CA LEU A 50 14.33 -2.70 -0.63
C LEU A 50 14.69 -3.09 -2.06
N PRO A 51 14.93 -4.41 -2.32
CA PRO A 51 15.11 -4.92 -3.66
C PRO A 51 13.94 -4.55 -4.58
N ALA A 52 14.23 -4.31 -5.87
CA ALA A 52 13.23 -3.94 -6.87
C ALA A 52 12.06 -4.94 -6.93
N GLY A 53 12.33 -6.24 -6.74
CA GLY A 53 11.29 -7.28 -6.70
C GLY A 53 10.32 -7.13 -5.53
N GLU A 54 10.83 -6.81 -4.33
CA GLU A 54 9.97 -6.56 -3.15
C GLU A 54 9.14 -5.29 -3.32
N ARG A 55 9.75 -4.24 -3.87
CA ARG A 55 9.04 -2.99 -4.17
C ARG A 55 7.93 -3.21 -5.19
N CYS A 56 8.21 -3.97 -6.24
CA CYS A 56 7.24 -4.35 -7.27
C CYS A 56 6.08 -5.17 -6.70
N ALA A 57 6.37 -6.15 -5.84
CA ALA A 57 5.35 -6.93 -5.15
C ALA A 57 4.46 -6.03 -4.27
N GLY A 58 5.06 -5.08 -3.55
CA GLY A 58 4.34 -4.05 -2.78
C GLY A 58 3.42 -3.19 -3.66
N ALA A 59 3.92 -2.74 -4.82
CA ALA A 59 3.15 -1.92 -5.76
C ALA A 59 1.95 -2.68 -6.35
N ARG A 60 2.16 -3.90 -6.85
CA ARG A 60 1.09 -4.78 -7.36
C ARG A 60 -0.01 -4.99 -6.31
N GLU A 61 0.41 -5.29 -5.09
CA GLU A 61 -0.49 -5.57 -3.99
C GLU A 61 -1.26 -4.32 -3.55
N ALA A 62 -0.60 -3.15 -3.51
CA ALA A 62 -1.25 -1.88 -3.25
C ALA A 62 -2.33 -1.57 -4.29
N ALA A 63 -2.01 -1.71 -5.59
CA ALA A 63 -2.98 -1.48 -6.65
C ALA A 63 -4.17 -2.46 -6.56
N ARG A 64 -3.90 -3.74 -6.29
CA ARG A 64 -4.93 -4.78 -6.14
C ARG A 64 -5.89 -4.49 -4.99
N LEU A 65 -5.35 -4.13 -3.81
CA LEU A 65 -6.14 -3.84 -2.62
C LEU A 65 -6.92 -2.53 -2.77
N ALA A 66 -6.29 -1.49 -3.31
CA ALA A 66 -6.97 -0.24 -3.62
C ALA A 66 -8.09 -0.45 -4.65
N GLY A 67 -7.93 -1.37 -5.61
CA GLY A 67 -9.02 -1.79 -6.52
C GLY A 67 -10.28 -2.22 -5.79
N ARG A 68 -10.13 -3.06 -4.76
CA ARG A 68 -11.24 -3.53 -3.94
C ARG A 68 -11.92 -2.42 -3.12
N ALA A 69 -11.21 -1.33 -2.84
CA ALA A 69 -11.76 -0.17 -2.14
C ALA A 69 -12.45 0.85 -3.07
N THR A 70 -12.50 0.60 -4.39
CA THR A 70 -13.14 1.51 -5.36
C THR A 70 -14.59 1.14 -5.71
N THR A 71 -15.22 0.26 -4.93
CA THR A 71 -16.58 -0.20 -5.22
C THR A 71 -17.63 0.91 -5.00
N PRO A 72 -18.79 0.85 -5.69
CA PRO A 72 -19.83 1.87 -5.56
C PRO A 72 -20.44 2.01 -4.15
N GLU A 73 -20.32 0.98 -3.31
CA GLU A 73 -20.83 0.98 -1.94
C GLU A 73 -19.86 1.66 -0.95
N ALA A 74 -18.58 1.80 -1.32
CA ALA A 74 -17.58 2.48 -0.50
C ALA A 74 -17.88 3.99 -0.41
N PRO A 75 -17.62 4.66 0.73
CA PRO A 75 -17.72 6.11 0.81
C PRO A 75 -16.90 6.81 -0.28
N GLN A 76 -17.38 7.95 -0.78
CA GLN A 76 -16.71 8.68 -1.87
C GLN A 76 -15.25 9.00 -1.53
N ALA A 77 -14.97 9.44 -0.31
CA ALA A 77 -13.60 9.70 0.16
C ALA A 77 -12.71 8.46 0.11
N THR A 78 -13.24 7.29 0.47
CA THR A 78 -12.53 6.00 0.39
C THR A 78 -12.21 5.67 -1.07
N ARG A 79 -13.16 5.86 -1.99
CA ARG A 79 -12.93 5.64 -3.43
C ARG A 79 -11.86 6.56 -4.00
N ASP A 80 -11.89 7.84 -3.64
CA ASP A 80 -10.93 8.83 -4.15
C ASP A 80 -9.52 8.54 -3.63
N ALA A 81 -9.39 8.24 -2.34
CA ALA A 81 -8.13 7.81 -1.73
C ALA A 81 -7.62 6.48 -2.32
N ALA A 82 -8.51 5.53 -2.61
CA ALA A 82 -8.17 4.28 -3.26
C ALA A 82 -7.67 4.49 -4.69
N ARG A 83 -8.33 5.34 -5.49
CA ARG A 83 -7.85 5.72 -6.84
C ARG A 83 -6.49 6.38 -6.79
N ALA A 84 -6.27 7.30 -5.86
CA ALA A 84 -4.97 7.94 -5.65
C ALA A 84 -3.88 6.90 -5.29
N THR A 85 -4.21 5.95 -4.40
CA THR A 85 -3.30 4.86 -4.00
C THR A 85 -2.98 3.94 -5.18
N GLN A 86 -3.97 3.59 -6.01
CA GLN A 86 -3.77 2.82 -7.24
C GLN A 86 -2.83 3.54 -8.22
N ASN A 87 -3.04 4.83 -8.43
CA ASN A 87 -2.20 5.63 -9.32
C ASN A 87 -0.76 5.73 -8.80
N ALA A 88 -0.57 5.94 -7.49
CA ALA A 88 0.75 5.96 -6.88
C ALA A 88 1.46 4.59 -7.00
N ALA A 89 0.73 3.50 -6.77
CA ALA A 89 1.27 2.15 -6.94
C ALA A 89 1.73 1.88 -8.39
N ARG A 90 0.96 2.34 -9.38
CA ARG A 90 1.34 2.26 -10.80
C ARG A 90 2.59 3.08 -11.12
N GLN A 91 2.69 4.28 -10.56
CA GLN A 91 3.88 5.11 -10.73
C GLN A 91 5.14 4.44 -10.16
N GLU A 92 5.05 3.87 -8.95
CA GLU A 92 6.15 3.11 -8.37
C GLU A 92 6.54 1.90 -9.23
N ALA A 93 5.55 1.15 -9.72
CA ALA A 93 5.80 -0.01 -10.58
C ALA A 93 6.47 0.39 -11.91
N ASN A 94 5.99 1.45 -12.56
CA ASN A 94 6.56 1.96 -13.81
C ASN A 94 8.00 2.45 -13.64
N GLY A 95 8.36 2.94 -12.45
CA GLY A 95 9.73 3.33 -12.11
C GLY A 95 10.66 2.14 -11.83
N LEU A 96 10.15 0.92 -11.75
CA LEU A 96 10.92 -0.29 -11.46
C LEU A 96 11.12 -1.12 -12.74
N ALA A 97 12.37 -1.27 -13.16
CA ALA A 97 12.72 -2.17 -14.26
C ALA A 97 12.24 -3.60 -13.94
N GLY A 98 11.44 -4.19 -14.84
CA GLY A 98 10.94 -5.55 -14.69
C GLY A 98 9.69 -5.72 -13.81
N CYS A 99 8.92 -4.65 -13.57
CA CYS A 99 7.62 -4.73 -12.88
C CYS A 99 6.40 -4.57 -13.82
N PRO A 100 6.14 -5.51 -14.76
CA PRO A 100 5.00 -5.40 -15.66
C PRO A 100 3.67 -5.60 -14.94
N GLY A 101 2.63 -4.87 -15.34
CA GLY A 101 1.23 -5.17 -15.01
C GLY A 101 0.75 -4.74 -13.62
N VAL A 102 0.84 -3.44 -13.31
CA VAL A 102 0.21 -2.79 -12.12
C VAL A 102 -0.88 -1.82 -12.56
#